data_AF-A0AAJ6IYM9-F1
#
_entry.id   AF-A0AAJ6IYM9-F1
#
_cell.length_a   1.000
_cell.length_b   1.000
_cell.length_c   1.000
_cell.angle_alpha   90.00
_cell.angle_beta   90.00
_cell.angle_gamma   90.00
#
_symmetry.space_group_name_H-M   'P 1'
#
loop_
_entity.id
_entity.type
_entity.pdbx_description
1 polymer ?
#
loop_
_entity_poly.entity_id
_entity_poly.type
_entity_poly.pdbx_seq_one_letter_code
_entity_poly.pdbx_strand_id
1 'polypeptide(L)'
;MARFTAVPERDKGALFHIRTASVRGQQVDLVLFGSMDNFLGRVLRPEDAPETGWFSSAWYAIAELLESRGRENTSQWDDPESLSVEALKVALYQGSSGDQGEQGGQPWTRGYTLGHADDSEWFAQIYTDVVLTEGRWRLRGSMSGAQRILVGSPVWVRTASRASLTRYADLRSRATDADRRRLPFLR
;
A
#
# COMPACT_ATOMS: atom_id res chain seq x y z
N MET A 1 8.37 0.87 19.58
CA MET A 1 7.39 -0.09 19.00
C MET A 1 6.10 0.68 18.79
N ALA A 2 5.65 0.84 17.55
CA ALA A 2 4.38 1.52 17.28
C ALA A 2 3.24 0.71 17.89
N ARG A 3 2.34 1.38 18.59
CA ARG A 3 1.17 0.80 19.25
C ARG A 3 -0.04 1.38 18.52
N PHE A 4 -0.82 0.54 17.84
CA PHE A 4 -1.98 0.97 17.04
C PHE A 4 -3.25 1.05 17.91
N THR A 5 -3.18 1.69 19.08
CA THR A 5 -4.25 1.67 20.11
C THR A 5 -5.54 2.45 19.77
N ALA A 6 -5.71 2.88 18.53
CA ALA A 6 -6.91 3.49 17.97
C ALA A 6 -6.80 3.39 16.44
N VAL A 7 -7.83 3.83 15.68
CA VAL A 7 -7.64 4.19 14.25
C VAL A 7 -6.29 4.91 14.15
N PRO A 8 -5.34 4.44 13.32
CA PRO A 8 -3.99 5.00 13.35
C PRO A 8 -4.10 6.50 13.30
N GLU A 9 -3.38 7.20 14.18
CA GLU A 9 -3.12 8.61 13.94
C GLU A 9 -2.73 8.72 12.48
N ARG A 10 -3.50 9.53 11.75
CA ARG A 10 -3.57 9.59 10.29
C ARG A 10 -2.19 9.71 9.62
N ASP A 11 -1.20 10.12 10.41
CA ASP A 11 0.12 10.57 10.00
C ASP A 11 1.25 9.61 10.42
N LYS A 12 0.95 8.45 11.04
CA LYS A 12 1.97 7.53 11.58
C LYS A 12 2.00 6.14 10.95
N GLY A 13 0.97 5.75 10.21
CA GLY A 13 0.90 4.46 9.51
C GLY A 13 1.51 4.55 8.11
N ALA A 14 2.29 3.55 7.72
CA ALA A 14 2.80 3.40 6.37
C ALA A 14 2.46 2.02 5.82
N LEU A 15 2.13 1.98 4.54
CA LEU A 15 1.84 0.78 3.79
C LEU A 15 2.87 0.66 2.66
N PHE A 16 3.46 -0.52 2.54
CA PHE A 16 4.39 -0.84 1.47
C PHE A 16 3.90 -2.08 0.73
N HIS A 17 3.74 -1.96 -0.59
CA HIS A 17 3.30 -3.05 -1.45
C HIS A 17 4.36 -3.33 -2.51
N ILE A 18 4.68 -4.61 -2.69
CA ILE A 18 5.48 -5.10 -3.80
C ILE A 18 4.69 -6.18 -4.51
N ARG A 19 4.74 -6.13 -5.84
CA ARG A 19 4.42 -7.27 -6.69
C ARG A 19 5.69 -7.84 -7.28
N THR A 20 5.90 -9.14 -7.10
CA THR A 20 7.05 -9.87 -7.63
C THR A 20 6.63 -11.27 -8.09
N ALA A 21 7.58 -12.07 -8.55
CA ALA A 21 7.37 -13.46 -8.91
C ALA A 21 8.30 -14.38 -8.10
N SER A 22 7.80 -15.54 -7.73
CA SER A 22 8.63 -16.60 -7.16
C SER A 22 9.55 -17.20 -8.23
N VAL A 23 10.54 -18.00 -7.80
CA VAL A 23 11.42 -18.76 -8.71
C VAL A 23 10.66 -19.72 -9.64
N ARG A 24 9.40 -20.05 -9.31
CA ARG A 24 8.52 -20.88 -10.14
C ARG A 24 7.59 -20.06 -11.05
N GLY A 25 7.78 -18.74 -11.12
CA GLY A 25 6.94 -17.84 -11.90
C GLY A 25 5.59 -17.50 -11.25
N GLN A 26 5.35 -17.93 -10.01
CA GLN A 26 4.11 -17.61 -9.30
C GLN A 26 4.09 -16.13 -8.90
N GLN A 27 3.03 -15.39 -9.20
CA GLN A 27 2.88 -14.00 -8.74
C GLN A 27 2.75 -13.95 -7.21
N VAL A 28 3.59 -13.12 -6.59
CA VAL A 28 3.59 -12.87 -5.15
C VAL A 28 3.33 -11.39 -4.90
N ASP A 29 2.28 -11.11 -4.14
CA ASP A 29 1.99 -9.78 -3.62
C ASP A 29 2.39 -9.72 -2.14
N LEU A 30 3.36 -8.86 -1.82
CA LEU A 30 3.81 -8.59 -0.46
C LEU A 30 3.18 -7.29 0.02
N VAL A 31 2.49 -7.34 1.16
CA VAL A 31 1.82 -6.21 1.80
C VAL A 31 2.37 -6.02 3.20
N LEU A 32 3.09 -4.91 3.42
CA LEU A 32 3.70 -4.61 4.71
C LEU A 32 3.07 -3.36 5.33
N PHE A 33 2.61 -3.50 6.57
CA PHE A 33 2.07 -2.41 7.37
C PHE A 33 3.05 -2.03 8.47
N GLY A 34 3.41 -0.76 8.55
CA GLY A 34 4.40 -0.27 9.50
C GLY A 34 4.22 1.22 9.80
N SER A 35 5.34 1.85 10.13
CA SER A 35 5.46 3.29 10.38
C SER A 35 6.35 3.93 9.32
N MET A 36 6.22 5.25 9.14
CA MET A 36 7.17 6.04 8.36
C MET A 36 8.62 5.91 8.86
N ASP A 37 8.82 5.56 10.14
CA ASP A 37 10.15 5.30 10.71
C ASP A 37 10.83 4.06 10.13
N ASN A 38 10.08 3.15 9.49
CA ASN A 38 10.66 1.99 8.81
C ASN A 38 11.38 2.36 7.50
N PHE A 39 11.17 3.57 6.98
CA PHE A 39 11.80 4.05 5.75
C PHE A 39 13.06 4.85 6.07
N LEU A 40 14.22 4.28 5.72
CA LEU A 40 15.49 4.95 5.94
C LEU A 40 15.56 6.28 5.16
N GLY A 41 15.99 7.34 5.84
CA GLY A 41 16.15 8.67 5.24
C GLY A 41 14.88 9.53 5.17
N ARG A 42 13.72 9.06 5.69
CA ARG A 42 12.46 9.83 5.79
C ARG A 42 12.10 10.60 4.52
N VAL A 43 12.28 9.96 3.37
CA VAL A 43 12.16 10.61 2.06
C VAL A 43 10.69 10.88 1.70
N LEU A 44 9.79 10.02 2.15
CA LEU A 44 8.35 10.19 2.07
C LEU A 44 7.86 10.92 3.33
N ARG A 45 6.92 11.86 3.17
CA ARG A 45 6.42 12.66 4.28
C ARG A 45 4.90 12.60 4.40
N PRO A 46 4.30 12.65 5.61
CA PRO A 46 2.85 12.61 5.78
C PRO A 46 2.13 13.72 4.99
N GLU A 47 2.72 14.92 4.90
CA GLU A 47 2.16 16.04 4.14
C GLU A 47 2.06 15.80 2.62
N ASP A 48 2.67 14.71 2.10
CA ASP A 48 2.55 14.33 0.69
C ASP A 48 1.20 13.64 0.38
N ALA A 49 0.47 13.18 1.39
CA ALA A 49 -0.84 12.54 1.23
C ALA A 49 -1.99 13.57 1.13
N PRO A 50 -2.86 13.47 0.11
CA PRO A 50 -4.14 14.15 0.11
C PRO A 50 -5.03 13.86 1.34
N GLU A 51 -5.81 14.86 1.75
CA GLU A 51 -6.66 14.80 2.96
C GLU A 51 -7.95 13.97 2.81
N THR A 52 -8.26 13.37 1.66
CA THR A 52 -9.53 12.65 1.45
C THR A 52 -9.32 11.36 0.67
N GLY A 53 -10.15 10.35 0.94
CA GLY A 53 -10.13 9.09 0.21
C GLY A 53 -10.88 7.96 0.93
N TRP A 54 -11.24 6.92 0.18
CA TRP A 54 -11.91 5.73 0.72
C TRP A 54 -11.04 5.00 1.76
N PHE A 55 -11.71 4.44 2.78
CA PHE A 55 -11.10 3.66 3.85
C PHE A 55 -11.81 2.29 3.95
N SER A 56 -11.05 1.20 3.92
CA SER A 56 -11.62 -0.15 4.03
C SER A 56 -12.13 -0.46 5.44
N SER A 57 -13.31 -1.06 5.54
CA SER A 57 -13.81 -1.63 6.80
C SER A 57 -12.97 -2.82 7.28
N ALA A 58 -12.27 -3.51 6.38
CA ALA A 58 -11.35 -4.61 6.73
C ALA A 58 -10.10 -4.14 7.47
N TRP A 59 -9.88 -2.82 7.57
CA TRP A 59 -8.77 -2.26 8.31
C TRP A 59 -8.70 -2.74 9.76
N TYR A 60 -9.84 -2.88 10.44
CA TYR A 60 -9.84 -3.33 11.85
C TYR A 60 -9.30 -4.76 12.01
N ALA A 61 -9.64 -5.65 11.08
CA ALA A 61 -9.12 -7.01 11.07
C ALA A 61 -7.61 -7.05 10.76
N ILE A 62 -7.16 -6.19 9.86
CA ILE A 62 -5.73 -6.04 9.55
C ILE A 62 -4.97 -5.48 10.77
N ALA A 63 -5.54 -4.49 11.48
CA ALA A 63 -4.94 -3.94 12.69
C ALA A 63 -4.79 -5.01 13.79
N GLU A 64 -5.83 -5.82 14.02
CA GLU A 64 -5.78 -6.94 14.97
C GLU A 64 -4.70 -7.95 14.59
N LEU A 65 -4.60 -8.32 13.30
CA LEU A 65 -3.54 -9.20 12.81
C LEU A 65 -2.14 -8.64 13.13
N LEU A 66 -1.93 -7.34 12.92
CA LEU A 66 -0.64 -6.69 13.16
C LEU A 66 -0.32 -6.58 14.65
N GLU A 67 -1.29 -6.20 15.47
CA GLU A 67 -1.13 -6.03 16.92
C GLU A 67 -0.88 -7.35 17.63
N SER A 68 -1.64 -8.38 17.27
CA SER A 68 -1.48 -9.74 17.79
C SER A 68 -0.26 -10.46 17.20
N ARG A 69 0.40 -9.86 16.20
CA ARG A 69 1.49 -10.48 15.42
C ARG A 69 1.08 -11.82 14.79
N GLY A 70 -0.13 -11.85 14.23
CA GLY A 70 -0.70 -13.03 13.58
C GLY A 70 -1.29 -14.08 14.50
N ARG A 71 -1.46 -13.77 15.80
CA ARG A 71 -1.96 -14.74 16.80
C ARG A 71 -3.47 -14.74 16.95
N GLU A 72 -4.11 -13.64 16.59
CA GLU A 72 -5.55 -13.44 16.77
C GLU A 72 -6.18 -13.05 15.44
N ASN A 73 -7.39 -13.58 15.22
CA ASN A 73 -8.31 -13.16 14.17
C ASN A 73 -9.73 -13.38 14.69
N THR A 74 -10.34 -12.34 15.23
CA THR A 74 -11.72 -12.34 15.74
C THR A 74 -12.70 -11.74 14.71
N SER A 75 -12.19 -11.37 13.55
CA SER A 75 -12.96 -10.72 12.50
C SER A 75 -13.81 -11.70 11.68
N GLN A 76 -14.77 -11.17 10.92
CA GLN A 76 -15.56 -11.93 9.95
C GLN A 76 -14.72 -12.47 8.76
N TRP A 77 -13.50 -11.97 8.55
CA TRP A 77 -12.54 -12.54 7.60
C TRP A 77 -11.71 -13.57 8.34
N ASP A 78 -12.40 -14.59 8.84
CA ASP A 78 -11.88 -15.56 9.81
C ASP A 78 -10.83 -16.51 9.22
N ASP A 79 -10.81 -16.69 7.90
CA ASP A 79 -9.79 -17.48 7.23
C ASP A 79 -8.62 -16.64 6.65
N PRO A 80 -7.39 -17.21 6.62
CA PRO A 80 -6.20 -16.50 6.16
C PRO A 80 -6.26 -15.96 4.72
N GLU A 81 -6.94 -16.62 3.78
CA GLU A 81 -7.04 -16.12 2.41
C GLU A 81 -7.91 -14.86 2.35
N SER A 82 -9.07 -14.88 3.02
CA SER A 82 -9.99 -13.73 3.07
C SER A 82 -9.31 -12.49 3.62
N LEU A 83 -8.61 -12.62 4.75
CA LEU A 83 -7.90 -11.51 5.36
C LEU A 83 -6.75 -11.00 4.48
N SER A 84 -6.02 -11.90 3.82
CA SER A 84 -4.91 -11.53 2.92
C SER A 84 -5.40 -10.84 1.64
N VAL A 85 -6.55 -11.27 1.09
CA VAL A 85 -7.19 -10.61 -0.05
C VAL A 85 -7.64 -9.20 0.31
N GLU A 86 -8.23 -9.00 1.50
CA GLU A 86 -8.57 -7.65 1.97
C GLU A 86 -7.34 -6.79 2.24
N ALA A 87 -6.25 -7.35 2.78
CA ALA A 87 -4.99 -6.64 2.93
C ALA A 87 -4.44 -6.17 1.56
N LEU A 88 -4.48 -7.01 0.53
CA LEU A 88 -4.09 -6.64 -0.83
C LEU A 88 -5.04 -5.58 -1.44
N LYS A 89 -6.34 -5.66 -1.16
CA LYS A 89 -7.31 -4.65 -1.60
C LYS A 89 -7.03 -3.29 -0.96
N VAL A 90 -6.74 -3.25 0.35
CA VAL A 90 -6.26 -2.03 1.03
C VAL A 90 -4.99 -1.54 0.34
N ALA A 91 -4.04 -2.44 0.04
CA ALA A 91 -2.79 -2.06 -0.59
C ALA A 91 -2.95 -1.35 -1.94
N LEU A 92 -3.92 -1.79 -2.74
CA LEU A 92 -4.11 -1.34 -4.11
C LEU A 92 -5.15 -0.24 -4.28
N TYR A 93 -6.08 -0.06 -3.33
CA TYR A 93 -7.23 0.83 -3.50
C TYR A 93 -7.49 1.77 -2.32
N GLN A 94 -6.75 1.67 -1.22
CA GLN A 94 -6.94 2.58 -0.10
C GLN A 94 -6.68 4.03 -0.54
N GLY A 95 -7.58 4.94 -0.15
CA GLY A 95 -7.53 6.35 -0.53
C GLY A 95 -8.09 6.66 -1.91
N SER A 96 -8.59 5.68 -2.67
CA SER A 96 -9.26 5.94 -3.95
C SER A 96 -10.49 6.84 -3.78
N SER A 97 -10.66 7.80 -4.69
CA SER A 97 -11.79 8.73 -4.74
C SER A 97 -12.85 8.39 -5.79
N GLY A 98 -12.65 7.31 -6.58
CA GLY A 98 -13.53 6.87 -7.66
C GLY A 98 -13.83 5.37 -7.60
N ASP A 99 -14.54 4.85 -8.61
CA ASP A 99 -14.94 3.44 -8.64
C ASP A 99 -13.70 2.53 -8.70
N GLN A 100 -13.68 1.46 -7.89
CA GLN A 100 -12.47 0.66 -7.60
C GLN A 100 -11.82 0.01 -8.84
N GLY A 101 -12.50 0.01 -9.99
CA GLY A 101 -12.04 -0.58 -11.25
C GLY A 101 -11.16 0.32 -12.14
N GLU A 102 -11.25 1.65 -12.03
CA GLU A 102 -10.66 2.56 -13.05
C GLU A 102 -9.22 3.02 -12.75
N GLN A 103 -8.72 2.81 -11.53
CA GLN A 103 -7.43 3.36 -11.07
C GLN A 103 -6.24 2.38 -11.21
N GLY A 104 -6.43 1.30 -11.97
CA GLY A 104 -5.35 0.36 -12.26
C GLY A 104 -4.16 1.05 -12.91
N GLY A 105 -2.99 0.96 -12.27
CA GLY A 105 -1.75 1.56 -12.79
C GLY A 105 -1.60 3.07 -12.56
N GLN A 106 -2.49 3.71 -11.79
CA GLN A 106 -2.38 5.14 -11.45
C GLN A 106 -2.29 5.37 -9.93
N PRO A 107 -1.31 4.79 -9.23
CA PRO A 107 -1.18 4.90 -7.77
C PRO A 107 -1.14 6.34 -7.24
N TRP A 108 -0.72 7.32 -8.04
CA TRP A 108 -0.68 8.74 -7.67
C TRP A 108 -2.06 9.41 -7.57
N THR A 109 -3.15 8.77 -8.02
CA THR A 109 -4.51 9.31 -7.87
C THR A 109 -5.16 8.90 -6.56
N ARG A 110 -4.53 8.02 -5.77
CA ARG A 110 -5.04 7.57 -4.47
C ARG A 110 -4.58 8.51 -3.35
N GLY A 111 -5.53 8.91 -2.50
CA GLY A 111 -5.32 9.92 -1.46
C GLY A 111 -4.31 9.54 -0.38
N TYR A 112 -4.05 8.25 -0.15
CA TYR A 112 -3.10 7.82 0.90
C TYR A 112 -1.81 7.20 0.34
N THR A 113 -1.57 7.32 -0.97
CA THR A 113 -0.32 6.83 -1.59
C THR A 113 0.68 7.98 -1.77
N LEU A 114 1.85 7.86 -1.13
CA LEU A 114 2.88 8.92 -1.10
C LEU A 114 3.85 8.86 -2.29
N GLY A 115 4.10 7.66 -2.82
CA GLY A 115 5.07 7.44 -3.89
C GLY A 115 5.23 5.98 -4.28
N HIS A 116 6.19 5.71 -5.16
CA HIS A 116 6.69 4.36 -5.45
C HIS A 116 8.21 4.37 -5.58
N ALA A 117 8.83 3.21 -5.44
CA ALA A 117 10.22 3.01 -5.79
C ALA A 117 10.39 1.77 -6.67
N ASP A 118 11.11 1.92 -7.77
CA ASP A 118 11.34 0.83 -8.73
C ASP A 118 12.39 -0.17 -8.23
N ASP A 119 13.30 0.29 -7.36
CA ASP A 119 14.35 -0.52 -6.78
C ASP A 119 14.40 -0.31 -5.26
N SER A 120 14.07 -1.35 -4.52
CA SER A 120 14.01 -1.35 -3.06
C SER A 120 14.40 -2.70 -2.48
N GLU A 121 15.09 -2.65 -1.35
CA GLU A 121 15.36 -3.80 -0.50
C GLU A 121 14.60 -3.62 0.82
N TRP A 122 14.20 -4.74 1.41
CA TRP A 122 13.37 -4.73 2.60
C TRP A 122 13.68 -5.93 3.47
N PHE A 123 13.44 -5.78 4.76
CA PHE A 123 13.44 -6.87 5.72
C PHE A 123 12.16 -6.78 6.54
N ALA A 124 11.45 -7.89 6.67
CA ALA A 124 10.10 -7.89 7.20
C ALA A 124 9.81 -9.13 8.05
N GLN A 125 8.91 -8.96 9.01
CA GLN A 125 8.29 -10.06 9.71
C GLN A 125 6.97 -10.39 9.03
N ILE A 126 6.79 -11.64 8.58
CA ILE A 126 5.58 -12.11 7.92
C ILE A 126 4.65 -12.75 8.95
N TYR A 127 3.39 -12.33 8.96
CA TYR A 127 2.34 -12.84 9.86
C TYR A 127 1.37 -13.79 9.15
N THR A 128 1.14 -13.58 7.86
CA THR A 128 0.37 -14.51 7.03
C THR A 128 1.04 -14.68 5.67
N ASP A 129 1.02 -15.91 5.19
CA ASP A 129 1.61 -16.35 3.93
C ASP A 129 0.65 -17.37 3.31
N VAL A 130 -0.12 -16.92 2.32
CA VAL A 130 -1.19 -17.72 1.72
C VAL A 130 -0.99 -17.86 0.23
N VAL A 131 -1.12 -19.08 -0.26
CA VAL A 131 -1.37 -19.36 -1.67
C VAL A 131 -2.87 -19.39 -1.86
N LEU A 132 -3.39 -18.58 -2.78
CA LEU A 132 -4.82 -18.49 -3.02
C LEU A 132 -5.35 -19.78 -3.65
N THR A 133 -6.47 -20.26 -3.14
CA THR A 133 -7.14 -21.43 -3.70
C THR A 133 -7.72 -21.08 -5.07
N GLU A 134 -7.39 -21.89 -6.08
CA GLU A 134 -7.86 -21.70 -7.45
C GLU A 134 -9.39 -21.68 -7.51
N GLY A 135 -9.95 -20.70 -8.22
CA GLY A 135 -11.41 -20.56 -8.42
C GLY A 135 -12.19 -20.01 -7.22
N ARG A 136 -11.59 -19.93 -6.02
CA ARG A 136 -12.23 -19.35 -4.83
C ARG A 136 -12.50 -17.84 -4.98
N TRP A 137 -11.57 -17.14 -5.61
CA TRP A 137 -11.59 -15.68 -5.72
C TRP A 137 -11.77 -15.22 -7.16
N ARG A 138 -12.73 -14.31 -7.39
CA ARG A 138 -12.90 -13.61 -8.67
C ARG A 138 -12.21 -12.25 -8.64
N LEU A 139 -10.88 -12.26 -8.56
CA LEU A 139 -10.08 -11.03 -8.48
C LEU A 139 -10.11 -10.25 -9.81
N ARG A 140 -10.24 -8.92 -9.72
CA ARG A 140 -10.36 -8.02 -10.88
C ARG A 140 -9.42 -6.82 -10.75
N GLY A 141 -9.22 -6.10 -11.86
CA GLY A 141 -8.40 -4.90 -11.91
C GLY A 141 -6.96 -5.18 -11.48
N SER A 142 -6.41 -4.32 -10.62
CA SER A 142 -5.05 -4.45 -10.10
C SER A 142 -4.80 -5.72 -9.29
N MET A 143 -5.85 -6.37 -8.77
CA MET A 143 -5.73 -7.65 -8.04
C MET A 143 -5.70 -8.88 -8.96
N SER A 144 -5.96 -8.71 -10.26
CA SER A 144 -5.92 -9.83 -11.20
C SER A 144 -4.56 -10.53 -11.19
N GLY A 145 -4.59 -11.85 -11.28
CA GLY A 145 -3.37 -12.68 -11.31
C GLY A 145 -2.70 -12.90 -9.95
N ALA A 146 -3.20 -12.33 -8.84
CA ALA A 146 -2.64 -12.63 -7.52
C ALA A 146 -2.77 -14.13 -7.21
N GLN A 147 -1.65 -14.76 -6.86
CA GLN A 147 -1.57 -16.20 -6.60
C GLN A 147 -1.07 -16.50 -5.18
N ARG A 148 -0.16 -15.70 -4.66
CA ARG A 148 0.32 -15.79 -3.28
C ARG A 148 0.34 -14.39 -2.66
N ILE A 149 -0.14 -14.28 -1.44
CA ILE A 149 -0.15 -13.02 -0.70
C ILE A 149 0.61 -13.21 0.61
N LEU A 150 1.56 -12.32 0.86
CA LEU A 150 2.30 -12.23 2.11
C LEU A 150 1.87 -10.96 2.82
N VAL A 151 1.46 -11.04 4.09
CA VAL A 151 1.16 -9.85 4.90
C VAL A 151 2.00 -9.83 6.16
N GLY A 152 2.54 -8.67 6.48
CA GLY A 152 3.47 -8.52 7.59
C GLY A 152 3.74 -7.08 7.99
N SER A 153 4.85 -6.90 8.69
CA SER A 153 5.36 -5.59 9.09
C SER A 153 6.82 -5.43 8.67
N PRO A 154 7.22 -4.26 8.13
CA PRO A 154 8.60 -4.02 7.79
C PRO A 154 9.41 -3.80 9.07
N VAL A 155 10.59 -4.41 9.14
CA VAL A 155 11.65 -3.99 10.06
C VAL A 155 12.33 -2.76 9.48
N TRP A 156 12.69 -2.81 8.19
CA TRP A 156 13.20 -1.68 7.42
C TRP A 156 12.89 -1.83 5.94
N VAL A 157 12.83 -0.69 5.24
CA VAL A 157 12.78 -0.56 3.79
C VAL A 157 13.85 0.46 3.36
N ARG A 158 14.66 0.09 2.36
CA ARG A 158 15.66 0.96 1.74
C ARG A 158 15.46 1.01 0.23
N THR A 159 15.63 2.18 -0.36
CA THR A 159 15.67 2.36 -1.81
C THR A 159 17.13 2.39 -2.25
N ALA A 160 17.46 1.82 -3.41
CA ALA A 160 18.84 1.76 -3.89
C ALA A 160 19.43 3.18 -4.12
N SER A 161 18.59 4.14 -4.47
CA SER A 161 18.95 5.55 -4.56
C SER A 161 17.74 6.47 -4.36
N ARG A 162 17.97 7.74 -4.02
CA ARG A 162 16.89 8.75 -4.04
C ARG A 162 16.26 8.93 -5.42
N ALA A 163 17.00 8.68 -6.50
CA ALA A 163 16.48 8.77 -7.86
C ALA A 163 15.53 7.62 -8.20
N SER A 164 15.63 6.50 -7.48
CA SER A 164 14.74 5.34 -7.63
C SER A 164 13.38 5.56 -6.97
N LEU A 165 13.20 6.63 -6.19
CA LEU A 165 11.96 6.97 -5.51
C LEU A 165 11.23 8.10 -6.24
N THR A 166 9.99 7.85 -6.62
CA THR A 166 9.08 8.86 -7.12
C THR A 166 8.13 9.31 -6.02
N ARG A 167 8.18 10.59 -5.63
CA ARG A 167 7.18 11.22 -4.77
C ARG A 167 6.07 11.80 -5.63
N TYR A 168 4.82 11.43 -5.36
CA TYR A 168 3.71 11.89 -6.18
C TYR A 168 3.38 13.37 -5.98
N ALA A 169 3.66 13.92 -4.80
CA ALA A 169 3.56 15.37 -4.57
C ALA A 169 4.44 16.17 -5.55
N ASP A 170 5.66 15.68 -5.85
CA ASP A 170 6.59 16.33 -6.78
C ASP A 170 6.12 16.21 -8.24
N LEU A 171 5.38 15.17 -8.60
CA LEU A 171 4.76 15.05 -9.93
C LEU A 171 3.58 16.01 -10.09
N ARG A 172 2.73 16.12 -9.06
CA ARG A 172 1.56 17.01 -9.09
C ARG A 172 1.97 18.48 -9.18
N SER A 173 3.01 18.90 -8.47
CA SER A 173 3.53 20.27 -8.52
C SER A 173 4.11 20.63 -9.90
N ARG A 174 4.81 19.69 -10.54
CA ARG A 174 5.31 19.87 -11.92
C ARG A 174 4.18 19.99 -12.95
N ALA A 175 3.09 19.25 -12.77
CA ALA A 175 1.92 19.33 -13.65
C ALA A 175 1.23 20.69 -13.55
N THR A 176 1.01 21.21 -12.32
CA THR A 176 0.43 22.54 -12.12
C THR A 176 1.33 23.67 -12.60
N ASP A 177 2.64 23.56 -12.45
CA ASP A 177 3.59 24.53 -13.00
C ASP A 177 3.66 24.51 -14.53
N ALA A 178 3.53 23.33 -15.15
CA ALA A 178 3.44 23.20 -16.61
C ALA A 178 2.16 23.83 -17.16
N ASP A 179 1.03 23.69 -16.46
CA ASP A 179 -0.24 24.34 -16.82
C ASP A 179 -0.17 25.86 -16.65
N ARG A 180 0.46 26.35 -15.57
CA ARG A 180 0.71 27.79 -15.37
C ARG A 180 1.59 28.40 -16.46
N ARG A 181 2.58 27.66 -16.97
CA ARG A 181 3.44 28.12 -18.09
C ARG A 181 2.75 28.06 -19.45
N ARG A 182 1.61 27.36 -19.57
CA ARG A 182 0.80 27.24 -20.79
C ARG A 182 -0.31 28.31 -20.91
N LEU A 183 -0.50 29.16 -19.91
CA LEU A 183 -1.35 30.33 -20.01
C LEU A 183 -0.50 31.55 -20.42
N PRO A 184 -0.44 31.92 -21.72
CA PRO A 184 0.08 33.22 -22.09
C PRO A 184 -0.93 34.26 -21.63
N PHE A 185 -0.45 35.24 -20.86
CA PHE A 185 -1.02 36.58 -20.66
C PHE A 185 -2.43 36.81 -21.24
N LEU A 186 -3.44 36.81 -20.37
CA LEU A 186 -4.61 37.66 -20.55
C LEU A 186 -4.53 38.76 -19.49
N ARG A 187 -4.03 39.92 -19.93
CA ARG A 187 -4.21 41.21 -19.28
C ARG A 187 -5.67 41.60 -19.34
#